data_AF-A0AA41RXG5-F1
#
_entry.id   AF-A0AA41RXG5-F1
#
_cell.length_a   1.000
_cell.length_b   1.000
_cell.length_c   1.000
_cell.angle_alpha   90.00
_cell.angle_beta   90.00
_cell.angle_gamma   90.00
#
_symmetry.space_group_name_H-M   'P 1'
#
loop_
_entity.id
_entity.type
_entity.pdbx_description
1 polymer ?
#
loop_
_entity_poly.entity_id
_entity_poly.type
_entity_poly.pdbx_seq_one_letter_code
_entity_poly.pdbx_strand_id
1 'polypeptide(L)'
;MEYTVTNSVKAVTDLLDSVEDVGCEEDAEKLQASKEVMANMLLKSLRAGDPVFERVSRAVYVAARSAVLGGTMEAQGRNLAETVMRRVGAAVLVDRVIEIAEVLIIVAKVSGDVHREWYLQVLNI
;
A
#
# COMPACT_ATOMS: atom_id res chain seq x y z
N MET A 1 8.33 -10.51 4.89
CA MET A 1 7.14 -10.31 4.05
C MET A 1 6.02 -11.26 4.46
N GLU A 2 6.29 -12.56 4.61
CA GLU A 2 5.29 -13.52 5.11
C GLU A 2 4.67 -13.12 6.45
N TYR A 3 5.46 -12.69 7.44
CA TYR A 3 4.95 -12.23 8.73
C TYR A 3 3.89 -11.11 8.61
N THR A 4 4.11 -10.17 7.69
CA THR A 4 3.20 -9.04 7.45
C THR A 4 1.89 -9.52 6.82
N VAL A 5 1.99 -10.41 5.83
CA VAL A 5 0.83 -11.01 5.16
C VAL A 5 -0.01 -11.83 6.14
N THR A 6 0.63 -12.67 6.94
CA THR A 6 -0.06 -13.50 7.96
C THR A 6 -0.79 -12.62 8.98
N ASN A 7 -0.17 -11.52 9.44
CA ASN A 7 -0.82 -10.60 10.37
C ASN A 7 -1.99 -9.85 9.72
N SER A 8 -1.87 -9.43 8.46
CA SER A 8 -2.97 -8.77 7.74
C SER A 8 -4.16 -9.71 7.54
N VAL A 9 -3.91 -10.96 7.14
CA VAL A 9 -4.97 -11.97 7.02
C VAL A 9 -5.64 -12.20 8.38
N LYS A 10 -4.84 -12.38 9.45
CA LYS A 10 -5.36 -12.55 10.80
C LYS A 10 -6.23 -11.36 11.24
N ALA A 11 -5.77 -10.13 11.03
CA ALA A 11 -6.50 -8.93 11.43
C ALA A 11 -7.87 -8.82 10.73
N VAL A 12 -7.96 -9.22 9.46
CA VAL A 12 -9.25 -9.23 8.75
C VAL A 12 -10.15 -10.36 9.25
N THR A 13 -9.59 -11.54 9.53
CA THR A 13 -10.36 -12.64 10.13
C THR A 13 -10.92 -12.25 11.50
N ASP A 14 -10.09 -11.66 12.36
CA ASP A 14 -10.49 -11.19 13.69
C ASP A 14 -11.58 -10.09 13.59
N LEU A 15 -11.50 -9.22 12.57
CA LEU A 15 -12.54 -8.21 12.31
C LEU A 15 -13.87 -8.87 11.91
N LEU A 16 -13.84 -9.88 11.04
CA LEU A 16 -15.04 -10.63 10.63
C LEU A 16 -15.68 -11.40 11.78
N ASP A 17 -14.90 -11.80 12.79
CA ASP A 17 -15.42 -12.42 14.01
C ASP A 17 -16.09 -11.41 14.96
N SER A 18 -15.77 -10.12 14.83
CA SER A 18 -16.27 -9.06 15.71
C SER A 18 -17.57 -8.39 15.24
N VAL A 19 -17.95 -8.56 13.98
CA VAL A 19 -19.18 -7.96 13.43
C VAL A 19 -20.38 -8.79 13.89
N GLU A 20 -21.29 -8.17 14.66
CA GLU A 20 -22.56 -8.80 15.05
C GLU A 20 -23.35 -9.22 13.81
N ASP A 21 -23.87 -10.44 13.82
CA ASP A 21 -24.66 -11.00 12.74
C ASP A 21 -25.97 -10.21 12.63
N VAL A 22 -26.07 -9.36 11.61
CA VAL A 22 -27.26 -8.55 11.35
C VAL A 22 -28.30 -9.42 10.63
N GLY A 23 -28.85 -10.39 11.36
CA GLY A 23 -30.12 -11.02 11.05
C GLY A 23 -30.18 -11.78 9.73
N CYS A 24 -29.51 -12.93 9.66
CA CYS A 24 -30.07 -14.13 9.05
C CYS A 24 -29.68 -15.29 9.95
N GLU A 25 -30.55 -16.28 10.14
CA GLU A 25 -30.12 -17.57 10.70
C GLU A 25 -29.20 -18.25 9.68
N GLU A 26 -28.00 -17.71 9.46
CA GLU A 26 -26.98 -18.38 8.68
C GLU A 26 -26.39 -19.51 9.53
N ASP A 27 -26.47 -20.74 9.01
CA ASP A 27 -25.78 -21.89 9.59
C ASP A 27 -24.34 -21.50 9.95
N ALA A 28 -23.96 -21.70 11.21
CA ALA A 28 -22.63 -21.37 11.70
C ALA A 28 -21.52 -22.03 10.86
N GLU A 29 -21.79 -23.21 10.30
CA GLU A 29 -20.90 -23.91 9.37
C GLU A 29 -20.73 -23.16 8.04
N LYS A 30 -21.81 -22.59 7.50
CA LYS A 30 -21.79 -21.79 6.27
C LYS A 30 -21.03 -20.47 6.48
N LEU A 31 -21.21 -19.84 7.63
CA LEU A 31 -20.48 -18.63 8.02
C LEU A 31 -18.97 -18.92 8.15
N GLN A 32 -18.60 -20.04 8.80
CA GLN A 32 -17.21 -20.45 8.93
C GLN A 32 -16.56 -20.77 7.57
N ALA A 33 -17.27 -21.47 6.68
CA ALA A 33 -16.78 -21.75 5.34
C ALA A 33 -16.57 -20.46 4.53
N SER A 34 -17.49 -19.49 4.64
CA SER A 34 -17.36 -18.17 3.99
C SER A 34 -16.12 -17.40 4.49
N LYS A 35 -15.88 -17.41 5.81
CA LYS A 35 -14.69 -16.81 6.42
C LYS A 35 -13.40 -17.43 5.92
N GLU A 36 -13.34 -18.76 5.84
CA GLU A 36 -12.16 -19.47 5.33
C GLU A 36 -11.90 -19.15 3.85
N VAL A 37 -12.96 -19.08 3.03
CA VAL A 37 -12.85 -18.66 1.63
C VAL A 37 -12.30 -17.23 1.55
N MET A 38 -12.81 -16.30 2.35
CA MET A 38 -12.36 -14.90 2.35
C MET A 38 -10.91 -14.77 2.81
N ALA A 39 -10.49 -15.48 3.86
CA ALA A 39 -9.11 -15.51 4.33
C ALA A 39 -8.16 -16.06 3.25
N ASN A 40 -8.56 -17.14 2.56
CA ASN A 40 -7.78 -17.72 1.46
C ASN A 40 -7.70 -16.78 0.25
N MET A 41 -8.78 -16.09 -0.09
CA MET A 41 -8.79 -15.07 -1.14
C MET A 41 -7.87 -13.89 -0.81
N LEU A 42 -7.87 -13.42 0.44
CA LEU A 42 -6.96 -12.38 0.92
C LEU A 42 -5.50 -12.84 0.86
N LEU A 43 -5.21 -14.04 1.34
CA LEU A 43 -3.87 -14.59 1.29
C LEU A 43 -3.36 -14.68 -0.16
N LYS A 44 -4.22 -15.11 -1.10
CA LYS A 44 -3.89 -15.20 -2.52
C LYS A 44 -3.70 -13.82 -3.14
N SER A 45 -4.57 -12.86 -2.85
CA SER A 45 -4.51 -11.51 -3.40
C SER A 45 -3.31 -10.69 -2.90
N LEU A 46 -2.67 -11.13 -1.81
CA LEU A 46 -1.43 -10.55 -1.29
C LEU A 46 -0.16 -11.17 -1.88
N ARG A 47 -0.26 -12.24 -2.68
CA ARG A 47 0.91 -12.87 -3.32
C ARG A 47 1.37 -12.05 -4.53
N ALA A 48 2.69 -12.01 -4.72
CA ALA A 48 3.27 -11.45 -5.94
C ALA A 48 2.76 -12.21 -7.17
N GLY A 49 2.42 -11.47 -8.23
CA GLY A 49 1.82 -12.01 -9.46
C GLY A 49 0.30 -12.15 -9.41
N ASP A 50 -0.35 -11.90 -8.27
CA ASP A 50 -1.80 -11.76 -8.25
C ASP A 50 -2.23 -10.40 -8.85
N PRO A 51 -3.23 -10.35 -9.74
CA PRO A 51 -3.67 -9.10 -10.38
C PRO A 51 -4.10 -8.01 -9.38
N VAL A 52 -4.63 -8.38 -8.22
CA VAL A 52 -5.01 -7.43 -7.17
C VAL A 52 -3.75 -6.83 -6.55
N PHE A 53 -2.78 -7.67 -6.19
CA PHE A 53 -1.49 -7.21 -5.65
C PHE A 53 -0.79 -6.26 -6.62
N GLU A 54 -0.69 -6.64 -7.90
CA GLU A 54 -0.04 -5.82 -8.93
C GLU A 54 -0.76 -4.47 -9.12
N ARG A 55 -2.10 -4.49 -9.15
CA ARG A 55 -2.90 -3.28 -9.28
C ARG A 55 -2.68 -2.31 -8.12
N VAL A 56 -2.74 -2.81 -6.89
CA VAL A 56 -2.60 -2.00 -5.68
C VAL A 56 -1.16 -1.51 -5.52
N SER A 57 -0.17 -2.39 -5.64
CA SER A 57 1.26 -2.03 -5.54
C SER A 57 1.66 -1.01 -6.61
N ARG A 58 1.16 -1.15 -7.84
CA ARG A 58 1.37 -0.14 -8.90
C ARG A 58 0.72 1.19 -8.56
N ALA A 59 -0.49 1.20 -8.00
CA ALA A 59 -1.14 2.43 -7.56
C ALA A 59 -0.31 3.14 -6.47
N VAL A 60 0.17 2.40 -5.47
CA VAL A 60 1.05 2.94 -4.42
C VAL A 60 2.36 3.48 -5.02
N TYR A 61 2.99 2.74 -5.92
CA TYR A 61 4.20 3.19 -6.61
C TYR A 61 3.98 4.50 -7.38
N VAL A 62 2.91 4.58 -8.17
CA VAL A 62 2.60 5.78 -8.96
C VAL A 62 2.23 6.96 -8.04
N ALA A 63 1.49 6.71 -6.95
CA ALA A 63 1.13 7.73 -5.98
C ALA A 63 2.37 8.29 -5.24
N ALA A 64 3.27 7.42 -4.79
CA ALA A 64 4.53 7.82 -4.18
C ALA A 64 5.39 8.61 -5.17
N ARG A 65 5.50 8.13 -6.42
CA ARG A 65 6.22 8.83 -7.48
C ARG A 65 5.64 10.21 -7.78
N SER A 66 4.30 10.34 -7.83
CA SER A 66 3.67 11.64 -8.04
C SER A 66 3.91 12.60 -6.88
N ALA A 67 3.95 12.10 -5.64
CA ALA A 67 4.27 12.92 -4.48
C ALA A 67 5.75 13.36 -4.47
N VAL A 68 6.68 12.46 -4.81
CA VAL A 68 8.11 12.79 -4.89
C VAL A 68 8.40 13.80 -6.00
N LEU A 69 7.85 13.61 -7.20
CA LEU A 69 8.12 14.47 -8.36
C LEU A 69 7.29 15.75 -8.40
N GLY A 70 6.07 15.72 -7.85
CA GLY A 70 5.16 16.86 -7.77
C GLY A 70 5.31 17.69 -6.49
N GLY A 71 6.26 17.33 -5.63
CA GLY A 71 6.46 17.95 -4.31
C GLY A 71 5.42 17.49 -3.28
N THR A 72 5.83 17.46 -2.02
CA THR A 72 4.96 17.09 -0.88
C THR A 72 4.29 18.30 -0.23
N MET A 73 4.90 19.49 -0.33
CA MET A 73 4.39 20.75 0.24
C MET A 73 3.40 21.47 -0.67
N GLU A 74 3.49 21.27 -1.99
CA GLU A 74 2.51 21.82 -2.93
C GLU A 74 1.32 20.89 -3.09
N ALA A 75 0.12 21.47 -3.21
CA ALA A 75 -1.12 20.72 -3.36
C ALA A 75 -1.11 19.76 -4.57
N GLN A 76 -0.28 20.02 -5.58
CA GLN A 76 -0.25 19.25 -6.82
C GLN A 76 0.21 17.80 -6.62
N GLY A 77 1.34 17.54 -5.96
CA GLY A 77 1.83 16.18 -5.74
C GLY A 77 0.89 15.34 -4.87
N ARG A 78 0.30 15.96 -3.84
CA ARG A 78 -0.72 15.33 -2.98
C ARG A 78 -2.01 15.01 -3.73
N ASN A 79 -2.55 15.93 -4.51
CA ASN A 79 -3.78 15.72 -5.28
C ASN A 79 -3.62 14.61 -6.34
N LEU A 80 -2.44 14.53 -6.96
CA LEU A 80 -2.12 13.45 -7.90
C LEU A 80 -2.03 12.09 -7.19
N ALA A 81 -1.35 12.03 -6.04
CA ALA A 81 -1.27 10.82 -5.23
C ALA A 81 -2.66 10.35 -4.78
N GLU A 82 -3.51 11.28 -4.33
CA GLU A 82 -4.88 10.98 -3.93
C GLU A 82 -5.73 10.47 -5.09
N THR A 83 -5.62 11.10 -6.26
CA THR A 83 -6.35 10.66 -7.46
C THR A 83 -5.99 9.22 -7.83
N VAL A 84 -4.72 8.83 -7.70
CA VAL A 84 -4.27 7.47 -7.97
C VAL A 84 -4.78 6.49 -6.91
N MET A 85 -4.64 6.82 -5.62
CA MET A 85 -5.07 5.96 -4.52
C MET A 85 -6.59 5.77 -4.49
N ARG A 86 -7.37 6.79 -4.89
CA ARG A 86 -8.84 6.70 -5.00
C ARG A 86 -9.29 5.65 -6.01
N ARG A 87 -8.53 5.39 -7.08
CA ARG A 87 -8.84 4.36 -8.10
C ARG A 87 -8.76 2.92 -7.60
N VAL A 88 -8.13 2.72 -6.44
CA VAL A 88 -8.03 1.42 -5.76
C VAL A 88 -8.76 1.43 -4.41
N GLY A 89 -9.59 2.45 -4.14
CA GLY A 89 -10.33 2.55 -2.89
C GLY A 89 -9.48 2.88 -1.66
N ALA A 90 -8.22 3.27 -1.85
CA ALA A 90 -7.24 3.47 -0.78
C ALA A 90 -6.94 4.94 -0.49
N ALA A 91 -7.86 5.86 -0.80
CA ALA A 91 -7.66 7.31 -0.60
C ALA A 91 -7.32 7.67 0.85
N VAL A 92 -7.83 6.90 1.82
CA VAL A 92 -7.53 7.06 3.25
C VAL A 92 -6.05 6.83 3.61
N LEU A 93 -5.28 6.19 2.73
CA LEU A 93 -3.85 5.91 2.94
C LEU A 93 -2.94 6.96 2.29
N VAL A 94 -3.47 8.04 1.73
CA VAL A 94 -2.67 9.07 1.04
C VAL A 94 -1.66 9.71 1.97
N ASP A 95 -2.03 10.03 3.21
CA ASP A 95 -1.10 10.63 4.16
C ASP A 95 0.14 9.75 4.39
N ARG A 96 -0.03 8.43 4.48
CA ARG A 96 1.09 7.48 4.58
C ARG A 96 1.98 7.50 3.33
N VAL A 97 1.39 7.65 2.15
CA VAL A 97 2.17 7.78 0.91
C VAL A 97 2.99 9.08 0.90
N ILE A 98 2.43 10.18 1.41
CA ILE A 98 3.14 11.46 1.53
C ILE A 98 4.30 11.36 2.50
N GLU A 99 4.10 10.79 3.69
CA GLU A 99 5.18 10.55 4.67
C GLU A 99 6.36 9.78 4.06
N ILE A 100 6.07 8.71 3.30
CA ILE A 100 7.10 7.93 2.60
C ILE A 100 7.82 8.78 1.54
N ALA A 101 7.07 9.57 0.78
CA ALA A 101 7.64 10.45 -0.24
C ALA A 101 8.58 11.50 0.36
N GLU A 102 8.27 12.07 1.53
CA GLU A 102 9.13 13.00 2.24
C GLU A 102 10.48 12.36 2.61
N VAL A 103 10.45 11.13 3.15
CA VAL A 103 11.67 10.38 3.44
C VAL A 103 12.50 10.14 2.18
N LEU A 104 11.85 9.75 1.07
CA LEU A 104 12.55 9.55 -0.21
C LEU A 104 13.17 10.84 -0.75
N ILE A 105 12.51 11.98 -0.60
CA ILE A 105 13.05 13.29 -0.97
C ILE A 105 14.29 13.61 -0.13
N ILE A 106 14.25 13.37 1.19
CA ILE A 106 15.41 13.57 2.08
C ILE A 106 16.57 12.67 1.64
N VAL A 107 16.31 11.38 1.41
CA VAL A 107 17.33 10.42 0.94
C VAL A 107 17.94 10.88 -0.38
N ALA A 108 17.13 11.33 -1.34
CA ALA A 108 17.61 11.83 -2.62
C ALA A 108 18.49 13.08 -2.46
N LYS A 109 18.09 14.03 -1.61
CA LYS A 109 18.88 15.23 -1.30
C LYS A 109 20.22 14.87 -0.68
N VAL A 110 20.23 14.07 0.39
CA VAL A 110 21.46 13.63 1.06
C VAL A 110 22.37 12.87 0.08
N SER A 111 21.81 12.00 -0.75
CA SER A 111 22.58 11.28 -1.77
C SER A 111 23.20 12.24 -2.79
N GLY A 112 22.46 13.25 -3.22
CA GLY A 112 22.93 14.27 -4.16
C GLY A 112 23.84 15.33 -3.56
N ASP A 113 23.88 15.50 -2.24
CA ASP A 113 24.72 16.52 -1.59
C ASP A 113 26.00 15.90 -1.00
N VAL A 114 25.92 14.69 -0.46
CA VAL A 114 27.04 14.00 0.19
C VAL A 114 27.80 13.12 -0.79
N HIS A 115 27.07 12.35 -1.61
CA HIS A 115 27.68 11.32 -2.47
C HIS A 115 27.89 11.78 -3.92
N ARG A 116 27.54 13.03 -4.25
CA ARG A 116 27.67 13.60 -5.61
C ARG A 116 29.03 13.34 -6.22
N GLU A 117 30.09 13.67 -5.50
CA GLU A 117 31.43 13.66 -6.10
C GLU A 117 31.92 12.24 -6.31
N TRP A 118 31.49 11.32 -5.45
CA TRP A 118 31.68 9.89 -5.67
C TRP A 118 30.91 9.40 -6.90
N TYR A 119 29.64 9.82 -7.07
CA TYR A 119 28.85 9.48 -8.26
C TYR A 119 29.47 10.04 -9.55
N LEU A 120 29.94 11.29 -9.57
CA LEU A 120 30.61 11.89 -10.73
C LEU A 120 31.87 11.10 -11.12
N GLN A 121 32.67 10.68 -10.13
CA GLN A 121 33.85 9.86 -10.37
C GLN A 121 33.53 8.47 -10.93
N VAL A 122 32.53 7.78 -10.39
CA VAL A 122 32.16 6.42 -10.85
C VAL A 122 31.50 6.46 -12.22
N LEU A 123 30.66 7.46 -12.48
CA LEU A 123 29.91 7.60 -13.72
C LEU A 123 30.70 8.31 -14.82
N ASN A 124 31.86 8.88 -14.48
CA ASN A 124 32.75 9.60 -15.40
C ASN A 124 32.04 10.76 -16.13
N ILE A 125 31.21 11.49 -15.37
CA ILE A 125 30.44 12.68 -15.81
C ILE A 125 30.93 13.91 -15.06
#